data_AF-A0A2V9Z088-F1
#
_entry.id   AF-A0A2V9Z088-F1
#
_cell.length_a   1.000
_cell.length_b   1.000
_cell.length_c   1.000
_cell.angle_alpha   90.00
_cell.angle_beta   90.00
_cell.angle_gamma   90.00
#
_symmetry.space_group_name_H-M   'P 1'
#
loop_
_entity.id
_entity.type
_entity.pdbx_description
1 polymer ?
#
loop_
_entity_poly.entity_id
_entity_poly.type
_entity_poly.pdbx_seq_one_letter_code
_entity_poly.pdbx_strand_id
1 'polypeptide(L)'
;EVRRESPGNWAKLFDRCWSAAESGDPEPQAFLGRAFLQPYAEFVRTRSAIEWNGHSRPVCPFCNRKPGLGVLRQQGDGSRRWLMCSFCLAEWEFRRIVCPGCGEENNAKLPVYTAEGFDYIRVECCDTCGRYLKGVDLTKNGLAEPVVDEIASVPLDLWAEEHGYAKLERNLFRM
;
A
#
# COMPACT_ATOMS: atom_id res chain seq x y z
N GLU A 1 20.22 -22.89 -1.81
CA GLU A 1 20.84 -22.81 -3.16
C GLU A 1 21.05 -21.39 -3.71
N VAL A 2 20.96 -20.32 -2.89
CA VAL A 2 21.05 -18.90 -3.34
C VAL A 2 22.48 -18.45 -3.74
N ARG A 3 23.53 -19.25 -3.46
CA ARG A 3 24.93 -18.85 -3.67
C ARG A 3 25.48 -19.02 -5.10
N ARG A 4 24.69 -19.56 -6.05
CA ARG A 4 25.17 -19.86 -7.42
C ARG A 4 24.84 -18.79 -8.47
N GLU A 5 24.22 -17.67 -8.09
CA GLU A 5 23.92 -16.61 -9.05
C GLU A 5 25.11 -15.67 -9.24
N SER A 6 25.42 -15.36 -10.51
CA SER A 6 26.52 -14.47 -10.88
C SER A 6 26.22 -13.01 -10.46
N PRO A 7 27.25 -12.19 -10.18
CA PRO A 7 27.07 -10.78 -9.74
C PRO A 7 26.18 -9.94 -10.68
N GLY A 8 26.17 -10.26 -11.99
CA GLY A 8 25.33 -9.59 -12.98
C GLY A 8 23.82 -9.90 -12.87
N ASN A 9 23.43 -10.90 -12.08
CA ASN A 9 22.02 -11.22 -11.84
C ASN A 9 21.40 -10.29 -10.78
N TRP A 10 22.15 -9.95 -9.74
CA TRP A 10 21.70 -9.07 -8.65
C TRP A 10 21.47 -7.63 -9.10
N ALA A 11 22.40 -7.06 -9.90
CA ALA A 11 22.21 -5.71 -10.45
C ALA A 11 20.90 -5.62 -11.25
N LYS A 12 20.64 -6.58 -12.15
CA LYS A 12 19.39 -6.65 -12.92
C LYS A 12 18.17 -6.87 -12.04
N LEU A 13 18.28 -7.66 -10.97
CA LEU A 13 17.19 -7.84 -10.01
C LEU A 13 16.86 -6.52 -9.30
N PHE A 14 17.87 -5.80 -8.82
CA PHE A 14 17.69 -4.53 -8.14
C PHE A 14 17.17 -3.44 -9.07
N ASP A 15 17.69 -3.33 -10.29
CA ASP A 15 17.19 -2.38 -11.28
C ASP A 15 15.72 -2.63 -11.60
N ARG A 16 15.35 -3.90 -11.85
CA ARG A 16 13.95 -4.30 -12.05
C ARG A 16 13.10 -3.96 -10.83
N CYS A 17 13.57 -4.29 -9.64
CA CYS A 17 12.84 -4.02 -8.41
C CYS A 17 12.68 -2.52 -8.19
N TRP A 18 13.66 -1.67 -8.52
CA TRP A 18 13.58 -0.22 -8.37
C TRP A 18 12.61 0.40 -9.38
N SER A 19 12.70 -0.03 -10.65
CA SER A 19 11.92 0.53 -11.77
C SER A 19 10.50 -0.01 -11.93
N ALA A 20 10.18 -1.19 -11.38
CA ALA A 20 8.84 -1.77 -11.52
C ALA A 20 7.78 -0.86 -10.86
N ALA A 21 6.68 -0.55 -11.53
CA ALA A 21 5.57 0.19 -10.89
C ALA A 21 4.63 -0.72 -10.07
N GLU A 22 4.74 -2.04 -10.26
CA GLU A 22 3.89 -3.06 -9.65
C GLU A 22 4.74 -4.09 -8.89
N SER A 23 4.14 -4.72 -7.89
CA SER A 23 4.69 -5.91 -7.22
C SER A 23 4.70 -7.11 -8.18
N GLY A 24 5.74 -7.20 -9.01
CA GLY A 24 5.96 -8.29 -9.96
C GLY A 24 6.10 -9.69 -9.32
N ASP A 25 6.25 -10.70 -10.19
CA ASP A 25 6.13 -12.15 -10.00
C ASP A 25 6.49 -12.78 -8.63
N PRO A 26 5.89 -13.94 -8.27
CA PRO A 26 6.05 -14.63 -6.99
C PRO A 26 7.46 -15.21 -6.72
N GLU A 27 8.49 -14.84 -7.48
CA GLU A 27 9.85 -15.36 -7.29
C GLU A 27 10.43 -14.95 -5.93
N PRO A 28 11.07 -15.86 -5.17
CA PRO A 28 11.75 -15.54 -3.91
C PRO A 28 12.77 -14.38 -4.02
N GLN A 29 13.38 -14.21 -5.18
CA GLN A 29 14.34 -13.16 -5.48
C GLN A 29 13.66 -11.77 -5.49
N ALA A 30 12.41 -11.67 -5.92
CA ALA A 30 11.67 -10.39 -5.89
C ALA A 30 11.46 -9.90 -4.45
N PHE A 31 11.22 -10.82 -3.51
CA PHE A 31 11.18 -10.51 -2.08
C PHE A 31 12.54 -9.99 -1.58
N LEU A 32 13.64 -10.67 -1.92
CA LEU A 32 14.99 -10.23 -1.52
C LEU A 32 15.34 -8.85 -2.09
N GLY A 33 15.01 -8.60 -3.36
CA GLY A 33 15.20 -7.31 -4.01
C GLY A 33 14.43 -6.21 -3.29
N ARG A 34 13.15 -6.44 -2.99
CA ARG A 34 12.30 -5.48 -2.28
C ARG A 34 12.77 -5.25 -0.84
N ALA A 35 13.09 -6.31 -0.10
CA ALA A 35 13.59 -6.24 1.27
C ALA A 35 14.91 -5.47 1.35
N PHE A 36 15.80 -5.69 0.38
CA PHE A 36 17.06 -4.96 0.30
C PHE A 36 16.84 -3.48 -0.04
N LEU A 37 16.00 -3.16 -1.02
CA LEU A 37 15.85 -1.80 -1.53
C LEU A 37 14.87 -0.91 -0.76
N GLN A 38 13.91 -1.46 -0.02
CA GLN A 38 12.89 -0.67 0.68
C GLN A 38 13.51 0.37 1.64
N PRO A 39 14.50 0.02 2.51
CA PRO A 39 15.15 1.00 3.37
C PRO A 39 15.89 2.10 2.59
N TYR A 40 16.47 1.76 1.43
CA TYR A 40 17.12 2.76 0.56
C TYR A 40 16.09 3.67 -0.13
N ALA A 41 14.98 3.10 -0.60
CA ALA A 41 13.90 3.87 -1.20
C ALA A 41 13.29 4.85 -0.20
N GLU A 42 13.07 4.41 1.04
CA GLU A 42 12.66 5.25 2.15
C GLU A 42 13.70 6.34 2.45
N PHE A 43 14.98 5.97 2.57
CA PHE A 43 16.07 6.89 2.86
C PHE A 43 16.20 8.01 1.81
N VAL A 44 16.20 7.65 0.53
CA VAL A 44 16.28 8.62 -0.58
C VAL A 44 15.04 9.52 -0.58
N ARG A 45 13.85 8.97 -0.33
CA ARG A 45 12.61 9.73 -0.24
C ARG A 45 12.61 10.72 0.93
N THR A 46 13.09 10.33 2.12
CA THR A 46 13.21 11.24 3.29
C THR A 46 14.17 12.39 3.05
N ARG A 47 15.18 12.20 2.21
CA ARG A 47 16.16 13.24 1.87
C ARG A 47 15.82 14.02 0.60
N SER A 48 14.73 13.66 -0.08
CA SER A 48 14.26 14.42 -1.23
C SER A 48 13.63 15.72 -0.75
N ALA A 49 13.89 16.83 -1.45
CA ALA A 49 13.25 18.12 -1.19
C ALA A 49 11.89 18.24 -1.91
N ILE A 50 11.24 17.11 -2.22
CA ILE A 50 10.02 17.08 -3.03
C ILE A 50 8.82 17.30 -2.11
N GLU A 51 8.04 18.34 -2.40
CA GLU A 51 6.72 18.55 -1.83
C GLU A 51 5.65 18.14 -2.84
N TRP A 52 4.67 17.35 -2.38
CA TRP A 52 3.56 16.88 -3.20
C TRP A 52 2.21 17.32 -2.64
N ASN A 53 2.16 18.52 -2.07
CA ASN A 53 0.93 19.16 -1.59
C ASN A 53 -0.11 19.20 -2.72
N GLY A 54 -1.33 18.70 -2.44
CA GLY A 54 -2.41 18.65 -3.43
C GLY A 54 -2.27 17.55 -4.50
N HIS A 55 -1.32 16.62 -4.36
CA HIS A 55 -1.20 15.47 -5.26
C HIS A 55 -2.41 14.54 -5.13
N SER A 56 -3.30 14.59 -6.10
CA SER A 56 -4.55 13.82 -6.12
C SER A 56 -4.47 12.55 -6.97
N ARG A 57 -3.28 12.16 -7.45
CA ARG A 57 -3.14 10.98 -8.31
C ARG A 57 -3.18 9.68 -7.49
N PRO A 58 -3.66 8.58 -8.08
CA PRO A 58 -3.78 7.28 -7.41
C PRO A 58 -2.45 6.50 -7.37
N VAL A 59 -1.31 7.18 -7.40
CA VAL A 59 0.04 6.60 -7.42
C VAL A 59 0.97 7.44 -6.57
N CYS A 60 2.00 6.81 -6.03
CA CYS A 60 3.01 7.43 -5.20
C CYS A 60 3.72 8.57 -5.98
N PRO A 61 3.78 9.80 -5.43
CA PRO A 61 4.44 10.92 -6.10
C PRO A 61 5.96 10.75 -6.23
N PHE A 62 6.56 9.86 -5.45
CA PHE A 62 8.01 9.63 -5.44
C PHE A 62 8.44 8.49 -6.39
N CYS A 63 7.83 7.31 -6.26
CA CYS A 63 8.22 6.11 -7.03
C CYS A 63 7.16 5.62 -8.03
N ASN A 64 6.05 6.34 -8.19
CA ASN A 64 4.98 6.04 -9.15
C ASN A 64 4.27 4.69 -8.98
N ARG A 65 4.45 4.01 -7.85
CA ARG A 65 3.74 2.76 -7.51
C ARG A 65 2.34 3.01 -6.97
N LYS A 66 1.50 1.99 -7.02
CA LYS A 66 0.21 1.99 -6.33
C LYS A 66 0.38 2.05 -4.80
N PRO A 67 -0.61 2.59 -4.07
CA PRO A 67 -0.55 2.63 -2.61
C PRO A 67 -0.71 1.22 -2.04
N GLY A 68 0.03 0.93 -0.97
CA GLY A 68 -0.09 -0.34 -0.24
C GLY A 68 -1.14 -0.30 0.87
N LEU A 69 -1.37 0.87 1.45
CA LEU A 69 -2.44 1.08 2.43
C LEU A 69 -2.96 2.52 2.42
N GLY A 70 -4.08 2.73 3.10
CA GLY A 70 -4.63 4.04 3.44
C GLY A 70 -4.52 4.32 4.94
N VAL A 71 -4.53 5.60 5.29
CA VAL A 71 -4.57 6.07 6.69
C VAL A 71 -5.63 7.17 6.81
N LEU A 72 -6.58 7.02 7.71
CA LEU A 72 -7.48 8.11 8.09
C LEU A 72 -6.89 8.84 9.30
N ARG A 73 -6.77 10.17 9.16
CA ARG A 73 -6.31 11.07 10.23
C ARG A 73 -7.38 12.09 10.53
N GLN A 74 -7.52 12.44 11.80
CA GLN A 74 -8.50 13.46 12.21
C GLN A 74 -8.17 14.81 11.56
N GLN A 75 -9.20 15.50 11.08
CA GLN A 75 -9.10 16.88 10.66
C GLN A 75 -10.43 17.61 10.89
N GLY A 76 -10.41 18.62 11.77
CA GLY A 76 -11.63 19.30 12.20
C GLY A 76 -12.63 18.28 12.76
N ASP A 77 -13.88 18.39 12.32
CA ASP A 77 -14.97 17.48 12.70
C ASP A 77 -15.02 16.20 11.85
N GLY A 78 -14.04 16.00 10.95
CA GLY A 78 -13.97 14.86 10.05
C GLY A 78 -12.62 14.16 10.07
N SER A 79 -12.35 13.40 9.01
CA SER A 79 -11.07 12.73 8.79
C SER A 79 -10.59 12.97 7.37
N ARG A 80 -9.28 13.13 7.17
CA ARG A 80 -8.64 13.08 5.85
C ARG A 80 -8.05 11.71 5.57
N ARG A 81 -8.15 11.27 4.31
CA ARG A 81 -7.50 10.05 3.84
C ARG A 81 -6.14 10.39 3.26
N TRP A 82 -5.15 9.65 3.73
CA TRP A 82 -3.82 9.58 3.19
C TRP A 82 -3.61 8.20 2.58
N LEU A 83 -2.81 8.12 1.54
CA LEU A 83 -2.32 6.88 0.98
C LEU A 83 -0.84 6.76 1.34
N MET A 84 -0.38 5.53 1.57
CA MET A 84 1.02 5.24 1.85
C MET A 84 1.55 4.21 0.85
N CYS A 85 2.74 4.49 0.30
CA CYS A 85 3.41 3.58 -0.61
C CYS A 85 4.08 2.44 0.18
N SER A 86 3.81 1.18 -0.17
CA SER A 86 4.46 0.03 0.48
C SER A 86 5.93 -0.19 0.09
N PHE A 87 6.53 0.70 -0.70
CA PHE A 87 7.94 0.62 -1.12
C PHE A 87 8.79 1.76 -0.57
N CYS A 88 8.48 3.01 -0.88
CA CYS A 88 9.26 4.15 -0.38
C CYS A 88 8.67 4.82 0.87
N LEU A 89 7.53 4.31 1.36
CA LEU A 89 6.79 4.82 2.51
C LEU A 89 6.37 6.30 2.38
N ALA A 90 6.38 6.86 1.17
CA ALA A 90 5.83 8.18 0.93
C ALA A 90 4.33 8.18 1.22
N GLU A 91 3.87 9.25 1.86
CA GLU A 91 2.47 9.49 2.18
C GLU A 91 1.93 10.68 1.42
N TRP A 92 0.72 10.59 0.87
CA TRP A 92 0.08 11.71 0.19
C TRP A 92 -1.43 11.72 0.45
N GLU A 93 -2.01 12.91 0.46
CA GLU A 93 -3.46 13.07 0.62
C GLU A 93 -4.19 12.53 -0.61
N PHE A 94 -5.31 11.85 -0.40
CA PHE A 94 -6.15 11.35 -1.48
C PHE A 94 -7.62 11.41 -1.11
N ARG A 95 -8.50 11.47 -2.11
CA ARG A 95 -9.94 11.59 -1.89
C ARG A 95 -10.49 10.34 -1.18
N ARG A 96 -11.42 10.54 -0.24
CA ARG A 96 -11.98 9.46 0.60
C ARG A 96 -12.83 8.47 -0.19
N ILE A 97 -13.73 8.98 -1.03
CA ILE A 97 -14.73 8.18 -1.76
C ILE A 97 -14.29 8.04 -3.21
N VAL A 98 -13.08 7.50 -3.42
CA VAL A 98 -12.52 7.21 -4.74
C VAL A 98 -11.64 5.97 -4.65
N CYS A 99 -11.79 5.03 -5.59
CA CYS A 99 -10.90 3.87 -5.70
C CYS A 99 -9.51 4.30 -6.19
N PRO A 100 -8.41 4.04 -5.44
CA PRO A 100 -7.06 4.30 -5.93
C PRO A 100 -6.58 3.27 -6.97
N GLY A 101 -7.34 2.21 -7.20
CA GLY A 101 -7.09 1.26 -8.29
C GLY A 101 -7.49 1.85 -9.64
N CYS A 102 -8.79 2.04 -9.84
CA CYS A 102 -9.41 2.36 -11.14
C CYS A 102 -10.06 3.75 -11.21
N GLY A 103 -10.17 4.48 -10.10
CA GLY A 103 -10.80 5.80 -10.06
C GLY A 103 -12.33 5.80 -9.93
N GLU A 104 -12.96 4.66 -9.61
CA GLU A 104 -14.39 4.61 -9.30
C GLU A 104 -14.77 5.60 -8.20
N GLU A 105 -15.84 6.38 -8.40
CA GLU A 105 -16.32 7.43 -7.49
C GLU A 105 -17.73 7.12 -6.96
N ASN A 106 -18.42 6.11 -7.51
CA ASN A 106 -19.73 5.70 -7.04
C ASN A 106 -19.61 4.95 -5.70
N ASN A 107 -20.04 5.60 -4.62
CA ASN A 107 -20.04 5.05 -3.27
C ASN A 107 -20.74 3.69 -3.15
N ALA A 108 -21.79 3.42 -3.95
CA ALA A 108 -22.50 2.14 -3.92
C ALA A 108 -21.64 0.96 -4.40
N LYS A 109 -20.53 1.22 -5.09
CA LYS A 109 -19.55 0.23 -5.57
C LYS A 109 -18.23 0.25 -4.79
N LEU A 110 -18.19 0.98 -3.67
CA LEU A 110 -17.04 1.12 -2.80
C LEU A 110 -17.38 0.64 -1.37
N PRO A 111 -17.80 -0.63 -1.19
CA PRO A 111 -18.14 -1.12 0.12
C PRO A 111 -16.92 -1.14 1.03
N VAL A 112 -17.15 -0.90 2.32
CA VAL A 112 -16.11 -0.91 3.35
C VAL A 112 -16.52 -1.86 4.46
N TYR A 113 -15.61 -2.77 4.81
CA TYR A 113 -15.83 -3.78 5.83
C TYR A 113 -14.88 -3.57 7.01
N THR A 114 -15.33 -3.97 8.20
CA THR A 114 -14.57 -3.96 9.45
C THR A 114 -14.89 -5.24 10.22
N ALA A 115 -13.96 -5.74 11.03
CA ALA A 115 -14.18 -6.91 11.87
C ALA A 115 -14.04 -6.56 13.34
N GLU A 116 -14.69 -7.35 14.20
CA GLU A 116 -14.45 -7.29 15.65
C GLU A 116 -12.97 -7.61 15.94
N GLY A 117 -12.37 -6.86 16.87
CA GLY A 117 -10.94 -6.93 17.17
C GLY A 117 -10.04 -6.14 16.20
N PHE A 118 -10.55 -5.71 15.05
CA PHE A 118 -9.87 -4.85 14.08
C PHE A 118 -10.77 -3.68 13.63
N ASP A 119 -11.54 -3.10 14.55
CA ASP A 119 -12.56 -2.08 14.26
C ASP A 119 -11.98 -0.75 13.73
N TYR A 120 -10.67 -0.52 13.95
CA TYR A 120 -9.87 0.57 13.39
C TYR A 120 -9.21 0.22 12.05
N ILE A 121 -9.32 -1.01 11.55
CA ILE A 121 -8.82 -1.41 10.23
C ILE A 121 -10.01 -1.66 9.30
N ARG A 122 -9.99 -0.97 8.16
CA ARG A 122 -11.05 -0.94 7.18
C ARG A 122 -10.58 -1.67 5.93
N VAL A 123 -11.35 -2.63 5.45
CA VAL A 123 -11.13 -3.24 4.13
C VAL A 123 -11.94 -2.42 3.13
N GLU A 124 -11.26 -1.55 2.38
CA GLU A 124 -11.88 -0.68 1.37
C GLU A 124 -11.89 -1.39 0.02
N CYS A 125 -13.04 -1.95 -0.36
CA CYS A 125 -13.21 -2.72 -1.58
C CYS A 125 -13.69 -1.85 -2.75
N CYS A 126 -13.53 -2.36 -3.97
CA CYS A 126 -14.07 -1.76 -5.18
C CYS A 126 -14.65 -2.82 -6.10
N ASP A 127 -15.97 -2.78 -6.28
CA ASP A 127 -16.71 -3.77 -7.08
C ASP A 127 -16.42 -3.60 -8.58
N THR A 128 -15.97 -2.41 -9.00
CA THR A 128 -15.64 -2.12 -10.41
C THR A 128 -14.35 -2.79 -10.87
N CYS A 129 -13.31 -2.84 -10.01
CA CYS A 129 -12.03 -3.45 -10.39
C CYS A 129 -11.68 -4.73 -9.61
N GLY A 130 -12.54 -5.15 -8.66
CA GLY A 130 -12.31 -6.32 -7.84
C GLY A 130 -11.05 -6.21 -6.98
N ARG A 131 -10.66 -4.99 -6.58
CA ARG A 131 -9.48 -4.76 -5.72
C ARG A 131 -9.86 -4.16 -4.38
N TYR A 132 -9.07 -4.45 -3.36
CA TYR A 132 -9.19 -3.84 -2.04
C TYR A 132 -7.92 -3.13 -1.60
N LEU A 133 -8.06 -2.20 -0.65
CA LEU A 133 -6.99 -1.55 0.09
C LEU A 133 -7.34 -1.57 1.57
N LYS A 134 -6.41 -1.94 2.45
CA LYS A 134 -6.63 -1.73 3.88
C LYS A 134 -6.40 -0.27 4.25
N GLY A 135 -7.30 0.28 5.06
CA GLY A 135 -7.22 1.61 5.63
C GLY A 135 -7.12 1.54 7.15
N VAL A 136 -6.10 2.14 7.75
CA VAL A 136 -5.96 2.26 9.21
C VAL A 136 -6.57 3.57 9.67
N ASP A 137 -7.54 3.48 10.57
CA ASP A 137 -8.29 4.63 11.09
C ASP A 137 -7.72 5.10 12.44
N LEU A 138 -6.82 6.09 12.36
CA LEU A 138 -6.20 6.69 13.53
C LEU A 138 -7.17 7.55 14.34
N THR A 139 -8.38 7.81 13.84
CA THR A 139 -9.45 8.48 14.63
C THR A 139 -10.11 7.52 15.61
N LYS A 140 -10.04 6.20 15.36
CA LYS A 140 -10.52 5.15 16.27
C LYS A 140 -9.44 4.64 17.20
N ASN A 141 -8.23 4.43 16.66
CA ASN A 141 -7.07 4.01 17.44
C ASN A 141 -5.85 4.88 17.11
N GLY A 142 -5.62 5.92 17.91
CA GLY A 142 -4.48 6.82 17.74
C GLY A 142 -3.12 6.21 18.08
N LEU A 143 -3.09 5.00 18.66
CA LEU A 143 -1.87 4.26 18.98
C LEU A 143 -1.50 3.23 17.90
N ALA A 144 -2.34 3.05 16.88
CA ALA A 144 -2.03 2.15 15.78
C ALA A 144 -0.82 2.65 14.98
N GLU A 145 0.02 1.70 14.56
CA GLU A 145 1.14 1.91 13.65
C GLU A 145 0.75 1.38 12.26
N PRO A 146 0.38 2.25 11.30
CA PRO A 146 -0.30 1.82 10.08
C PRO A 146 0.38 0.70 9.31
N VAL A 147 1.72 0.71 9.21
CA VAL A 147 2.47 -0.35 8.51
C VAL A 147 2.38 -1.67 9.26
N VAL A 148 2.48 -1.64 10.59
CA VAL A 148 2.48 -2.85 11.43
C VAL A 148 1.10 -3.45 11.55
N ASP A 149 0.08 -2.62 11.82
CA ASP A 149 -1.30 -3.06 11.96
C ASP A 149 -1.91 -3.60 10.66
N GLU A 150 -1.51 -3.03 9.52
CA GLU A 150 -1.85 -3.56 8.19
C GLU A 150 -1.30 -4.98 8.00
N ILE A 151 -0.05 -5.24 8.40
CA ILE A 151 0.56 -6.57 8.37
C ILE A 151 -0.09 -7.52 9.38
N ALA A 152 -0.38 -7.04 10.59
CA ALA A 152 -0.94 -7.85 11.67
C ALA A 152 -2.38 -8.31 11.39
N SER A 153 -3.07 -7.64 10.46
CA SER A 153 -4.46 -7.92 10.10
C SER A 153 -4.63 -8.88 8.93
N VAL A 154 -3.75 -9.88 8.81
CA VAL A 154 -3.81 -10.95 7.78
C VAL A 154 -5.19 -11.60 7.63
N PRO A 155 -5.95 -11.87 8.70
CA PRO A 155 -7.29 -12.45 8.55
C PRO A 155 -8.23 -11.61 7.66
N LEU A 156 -8.03 -10.30 7.60
CA LEU A 156 -8.82 -9.42 6.73
C LEU A 156 -8.43 -9.54 5.25
N ASP A 157 -7.16 -9.84 4.94
CA ASP A 157 -6.74 -10.14 3.57
C ASP A 157 -7.39 -11.45 3.09
N LEU A 158 -7.34 -12.50 3.92
CA LEU A 158 -7.95 -13.79 3.62
C LEU A 158 -9.45 -13.65 3.35
N TRP A 159 -10.16 -12.94 4.23
CA TRP A 159 -11.58 -12.65 4.04
C TRP A 159 -11.83 -11.94 2.69
N ALA A 160 -11.03 -10.93 2.34
CA ALA A 160 -11.21 -10.18 1.11
C ALA A 160 -10.98 -11.06 -0.15
N GLU A 161 -9.96 -11.92 -0.11
CA GLU A 161 -9.66 -12.88 -1.19
C GLU A 161 -10.78 -13.92 -1.36
N GLU A 162 -11.33 -14.46 -0.26
CA GLU A 162 -12.48 -15.38 -0.28
C GLU A 162 -13.74 -14.73 -0.86
N HIS A 163 -13.86 -13.39 -0.77
CA HIS A 163 -14.96 -12.61 -1.34
C HIS A 163 -14.64 -12.06 -2.75
N GLY A 164 -13.57 -12.54 -3.38
CA GLY A 164 -13.25 -12.24 -4.78
C GLY A 164 -12.49 -10.92 -5.00
N TYR A 165 -11.93 -10.31 -3.95
CA TYR A 165 -11.11 -9.12 -4.08
C TYR A 165 -9.61 -9.45 -4.04
N ALA A 166 -8.83 -8.81 -4.92
CA ALA A 166 -7.37 -8.86 -4.89
C ALA A 166 -6.79 -7.60 -4.23
N LYS A 167 -5.71 -7.76 -3.46
CA LYS A 167 -5.05 -6.60 -2.83
C LYS A 167 -4.47 -5.67 -3.90
N LEU A 168 -4.68 -4.36 -3.73
CA LEU A 168 -4.26 -3.38 -4.74
C LEU A 168 -2.74 -3.36 -4.96
N GLU A 169 -1.97 -3.38 -3.88
CA GLU A 169 -0.51 -3.51 -3.90
C GLU A 169 -0.11 -4.16 -2.58
N ARG A 170 0.70 -5.22 -2.67
CA ARG A 170 1.12 -5.98 -1.48
C ARG A 170 2.21 -5.25 -0.70
N ASN A 171 2.29 -5.55 0.60
CA ASN A 171 3.37 -5.07 1.46
C ASN A 171 4.67 -5.88 1.25
N LEU A 172 5.72 -5.59 2.03
CA LEU A 172 7.00 -6.30 1.95
C LEU A 172 6.85 -7.81 2.16
N PHE A 173 5.98 -8.21 3.10
CA PHE A 173 5.72 -9.62 3.42
C PHE A 173 4.79 -10.31 2.43
N ARG A 174 4.39 -9.61 1.36
CA ARG A 174 3.55 -10.10 0.27
C ARG A 174 2.17 -10.61 0.72
N MET A 175 1.71 -10.11 1.86
CA MET A 175 0.35 -10.25 2.35
C MET A 175 -0.53 -9.20 1.68
#